data_AF-A0AAV6NIV9-F1
#
_entry.id   AF-A0AAV6NIV9-F1
#
_cell.length_a   1.000
_cell.length_b   1.000
_cell.length_c   1.000
_cell.angle_alpha   90.00
_cell.angle_beta   90.00
_cell.angle_gamma   90.00
#
_symmetry.space_group_name_H-M   'P 1'
#
loop_
_entity.id
_entity.type
_entity.pdbx_description
1 polymer ?
#
loop_
_entity_poly.entity_id
_entity_poly.type
_entity_poly.pdbx_seq_one_letter_code
_entity_poly.pdbx_strand_id
1 'polypeptide(L)'
;MSGGGKLEGVLRVLGFVLTLVAAIVVRLDKETKVVPFSISPNLPTFDVVVVAKWHYLSAFVYLFAANVIASLYGLLTLTISLANKNRSNISALLITILDLVMVVLLSSSAGAAIAIGIIGYHGNSHVRWNKVCDTFGRFCKQVAAASALSLAGAIVFMLLVILVVVGLQKRPK
;
A
#
# COMPACT_ATOMS: atom_id res chain seq x y z
N MET A 1 19.07 -28.08 -1.51
CA MET A 1 18.26 -27.03 -2.17
C MET A 1 16.73 -27.09 -1.92
N SER A 2 16.22 -27.92 -1.01
CA SER A 2 14.75 -28.10 -0.80
C SER A 2 14.05 -26.98 0.00
N GLY A 3 14.77 -26.25 0.86
CA GLY A 3 14.18 -25.19 1.71
C GLY A 3 13.90 -23.86 1.02
N GLY A 4 14.69 -23.48 0.00
CA GLY A 4 14.61 -22.16 -0.64
C GLY A 4 13.32 -21.95 -1.45
N GLY A 5 12.88 -22.96 -2.20
CA GLY A 5 11.66 -22.85 -3.02
C GLY A 5 10.37 -22.79 -2.19
N LYS A 6 10.32 -23.48 -1.04
CA LYS A 6 9.18 -23.38 -0.12
C LYS A 6 9.06 -21.98 0.48
N LEU A 7 10.18 -21.40 0.90
CA LEU A 7 10.22 -20.05 1.44
C LEU A 7 9.84 -18.99 0.40
N GLU A 8 10.35 -19.10 -0.84
CA GLU A 8 9.95 -18.21 -1.95
C GLU A 8 8.44 -18.23 -2.16
N GLY A 9 7.85 -19.43 -2.24
CA GLY A 9 6.40 -19.60 -2.42
C GLY A 9 5.58 -18.94 -1.31
N VAL A 10 5.96 -19.14 -0.05
CA VAL A 10 5.30 -18.52 1.11
C VAL A 10 5.39 -16.99 1.05
N LEU A 11 6.55 -16.44 0.72
CA LEU A 11 6.74 -14.99 0.59
C LEU A 11 5.90 -14.41 -0.56
N ARG A 12 5.78 -15.10 -1.71
CA ARG A 12 4.91 -14.65 -2.81
C ARG A 12 3.44 -14.62 -2.42
N VAL A 13 2.96 -15.66 -1.74
CA VAL A 13 1.57 -15.69 -1.22
C VAL A 13 1.36 -14.56 -0.21
N LEU A 14 2.29 -14.35 0.72
CA LEU A 14 2.20 -13.29 1.71
C LEU A 14 2.18 -11.90 1.06
N GLY A 15 3.06 -11.63 0.09
CA GLY A 15 3.11 -10.36 -0.64
C GLY A 15 1.82 -10.07 -1.40
N PHE A 16 1.24 -11.10 -2.05
CA PHE A 16 -0.06 -11.01 -2.70
C PHE A 16 -1.18 -10.67 -1.71
N VAL A 17 -1.27 -11.40 -0.59
CA VAL A 17 -2.33 -11.19 0.42
C VAL A 17 -2.23 -9.80 1.05
N LEU A 18 -1.03 -9.36 1.44
CA LEU A 18 -0.83 -8.05 2.07
C LEU A 18 -1.27 -6.90 1.15
N THR A 19 -0.85 -6.93 -0.11
CA THR A 19 -1.17 -5.89 -1.09
C THR A 19 -2.66 -5.91 -1.49
N LEU A 20 -3.26 -7.09 -1.61
CA LEU A 20 -4.69 -7.23 -1.85
C LEU A 20 -5.53 -6.66 -0.69
N VAL A 21 -5.18 -7.02 0.55
CA VAL A 21 -5.88 -6.51 1.74
C VAL A 21 -5.73 -4.99 1.83
N ALA A 22 -4.52 -4.46 1.62
CA ALA A 22 -4.30 -3.01 1.60
C ALA A 22 -5.18 -2.31 0.55
N ALA A 23 -5.24 -2.84 -0.69
CA ALA A 23 -6.09 -2.28 -1.74
C ALA A 23 -7.58 -2.29 -1.36
N ILE A 24 -8.07 -3.38 -0.76
CA ILE A 24 -9.46 -3.51 -0.31
C ILE A 24 -9.75 -2.49 0.80
N VAL A 25 -8.87 -2.38 1.79
CA VAL A 25 -9.04 -1.43 2.91
C VAL A 25 -9.16 0.00 2.39
N VAL A 26 -8.25 0.44 1.49
CA VAL A 26 -8.33 1.79 0.91
C VAL A 26 -9.60 1.98 0.08
N ARG A 27 -9.95 1.01 -0.75
CA ARG A 27 -11.10 1.12 -1.67
C ARG A 27 -12.43 1.26 -0.94
N LEU A 28 -12.56 0.52 0.15
CA LEU A 28 -13.78 0.50 0.96
C LEU A 28 -13.82 1.63 1.99
N ASP A 29 -12.75 2.43 2.09
CA ASP A 29 -12.67 3.52 3.04
C ASP A 29 -13.53 4.71 2.62
N LYS A 30 -14.61 4.90 3.40
CA LYS A 30 -15.53 6.03 3.32
C LYS A 30 -16.08 6.31 4.71
N GLU A 31 -16.17 7.58 5.06
CA GLU A 31 -16.76 8.03 6.31
C GLU A 31 -17.60 9.29 6.07
N THR A 32 -18.79 9.35 6.65
CA THR A 32 -19.70 10.49 6.54
C THR A 32 -19.93 11.08 7.93
N LYS A 33 -19.76 12.39 8.07
CA LYS A 33 -19.92 13.12 9.32
C LYS A 33 -20.73 14.39 9.10
N VAL A 34 -21.54 14.73 10.09
CA VAL A 34 -22.21 16.03 10.15
C VAL A 34 -21.27 16.98 10.87
N VAL A 35 -20.95 18.11 10.24
CA VAL A 35 -20.12 19.15 10.84
C VAL A 35 -20.91 20.46 10.91
N PRO A 36 -20.90 21.15 12.06
CA PRO A 36 -21.53 22.46 12.17
C PRO A 36 -20.68 23.48 11.40
N PHE A 37 -21.31 24.21 10.49
CA PHE A 37 -20.69 25.25 9.68
C PHE A 37 -21.26 26.62 10.04
N SER A 38 -20.37 27.62 10.23
CA SER A 38 -20.75 29.02 10.48
C SER A 38 -20.34 29.89 9.29
N ILE A 39 -21.27 30.66 8.71
CA ILE A 39 -20.95 31.66 7.68
C ILE A 39 -20.30 32.90 8.29
N SER A 40 -20.67 33.22 9.53
CA SER A 40 -20.21 34.40 10.27
C SER A 40 -20.29 34.11 11.78
N PRO A 41 -19.38 34.67 12.60
CA PRO A 41 -19.43 34.50 14.06
C PRO A 41 -20.74 34.99 14.72
N ASN A 42 -21.54 35.81 14.02
CA ASN A 42 -22.79 36.37 14.54
C ASN A 42 -24.05 35.64 14.04
N LEU A 43 -23.92 34.57 13.24
CA LEU A 43 -25.05 33.80 12.71
C LEU A 43 -25.09 32.38 13.31
N PRO A 44 -26.27 31.76 13.42
CA PRO A 44 -26.40 30.38 13.88
C PRO A 44 -25.67 29.41 12.95
N THR A 45 -25.05 28.39 13.56
CA THR A 45 -24.45 27.26 12.83
C THR A 45 -25.52 26.45 12.12
N PHE A 46 -25.21 25.97 10.92
CA PHE A 46 -26.01 24.97 10.22
C PHE A 46 -25.21 23.71 9.96
N ASP A 47 -25.89 22.58 10.06
CA ASP A 47 -25.30 21.27 9.95
C ASP A 47 -25.11 20.88 8.49
N VAL A 48 -23.86 20.63 8.10
CA VAL A 48 -23.51 20.17 6.76
C VAL A 48 -22.99 18.74 6.83
N VAL A 49 -23.52 17.88 5.96
CA VAL A 49 -23.03 16.51 5.82
C VAL A 49 -21.78 16.54 4.93
N VAL A 50 -20.63 16.21 5.52
CA VAL A 50 -19.35 16.09 4.80
C VAL A 50 -18.95 14.63 4.72
N VAL A 51 -18.48 14.23 3.53
CA VAL A 51 -18.06 12.85 3.24
C VAL A 51 -16.57 12.83 2.98
N ALA A 52 -15.83 11.98 3.68
CA ALA A 52 -14.46 11.62 3.35
C ALA A 52 -14.48 10.36 2.48
N LYS A 53 -13.83 10.42 1.30
CA LYS A 53 -13.67 9.29 0.37
C LYS A 53 -12.21 9.17 -0.03
N TRP A 54 -11.75 7.94 -0.22
CA TRP A 54 -10.37 7.66 -0.64
C TRP A 54 -9.98 8.39 -1.93
N HIS A 55 -10.90 8.54 -2.89
CA HIS A 55 -10.60 9.13 -4.20
C HIS A 55 -10.54 10.67 -4.22
N TYR A 56 -10.75 11.34 -3.08
CA TYR A 56 -10.64 12.80 -2.99
C TYR A 56 -9.19 13.29 -2.86
N LEU A 57 -8.26 12.44 -2.44
CA LEU A 57 -6.85 12.78 -2.36
C LEU A 57 -6.03 11.87 -3.27
N SER A 58 -5.24 12.48 -4.16
CA SER A 58 -4.41 11.77 -5.13
C SER A 58 -3.42 10.81 -4.48
N ALA A 59 -2.93 11.12 -3.28
CA ALA A 59 -2.04 10.23 -2.52
C ALA A 59 -2.71 8.88 -2.16
N PHE A 60 -3.99 8.89 -1.78
CA PHE A 60 -4.71 7.67 -1.44
C PHE A 60 -5.12 6.89 -2.70
N VAL A 61 -5.44 7.59 -3.79
CA VAL A 61 -5.61 6.96 -5.12
C VAL A 61 -4.32 6.28 -5.56
N TYR A 62 -3.16 6.90 -5.35
CA TYR A 62 -1.87 6.31 -5.68
C TYR A 62 -1.57 5.08 -4.82
N LEU A 63 -1.82 5.14 -3.51
CA LEU A 63 -1.72 3.99 -2.62
C LEU A 63 -2.61 2.82 -3.08
N PHE A 64 -3.86 3.11 -3.43
CA PHE A 64 -4.78 2.10 -3.97
C PHE A 64 -4.25 1.48 -5.27
N ALA A 65 -3.88 2.30 -6.25
CA ALA A 65 -3.40 1.85 -7.55
C ALA A 65 -2.12 1.01 -7.45
N ALA A 66 -1.16 1.46 -6.62
CA ALA A 66 0.09 0.74 -6.37
C ALA A 66 -0.16 -0.65 -5.78
N ASN A 67 -1.05 -0.76 -4.80
CA ASN A 67 -1.39 -2.05 -4.18
C ASN A 67 -2.16 -2.98 -5.14
N VAL A 68 -3.01 -2.45 -6.02
CA VAL A 68 -3.65 -3.24 -7.07
C VAL A 68 -2.62 -3.79 -8.06
N ILE A 69 -1.69 -2.97 -8.53
CA ILE A 69 -0.61 -3.40 -9.44
C ILE A 69 0.23 -4.49 -8.78
N ALA A 70 0.66 -4.27 -7.54
CA ALA A 70 1.46 -5.24 -6.80
C ALA A 70 0.71 -6.55 -6.52
N SER A 71 -0.59 -6.49 -6.24
CA SER A 71 -1.44 -7.67 -6.05
C SER A 71 -1.57 -8.48 -7.35
N LEU A 72 -1.82 -7.83 -8.49
CA LEU A 72 -1.90 -8.51 -9.79
C LEU A 72 -0.57 -9.16 -10.16
N TYR A 73 0.53 -8.45 -9.93
CA TYR A 73 1.88 -8.96 -10.11
C TYR A 73 2.18 -10.16 -9.19
N GLY A 74 1.83 -10.08 -7.90
CA GLY A 74 1.99 -11.16 -6.94
C GLY A 74 1.24 -12.42 -7.37
N LEU A 75 0.00 -12.28 -7.83
CA LEU A 75 -0.81 -13.38 -8.35
C LEU A 75 -0.17 -14.00 -9.60
N LEU A 76 0.27 -13.18 -10.56
CA LEU A 76 0.90 -13.65 -11.79
C LEU A 76 2.20 -14.42 -11.50
N THR A 77 3.05 -13.90 -10.62
CA THR A 77 4.31 -14.58 -10.31
C THR A 77 4.12 -15.85 -9.48
N LEU A 78 3.08 -15.90 -8.64
CA LEU A 78 2.68 -17.10 -7.92
C LEU A 78 2.22 -18.20 -8.89
N THR A 79 1.36 -17.89 -9.87
CA THR A 79 0.89 -18.87 -10.86
C THR A 79 2.05 -19.37 -11.73
N ILE A 80 2.95 -18.49 -12.17
CA ILE A 80 4.16 -18.87 -12.90
C ILE A 80 5.04 -19.81 -12.05
N SER A 81 5.20 -19.52 -10.76
CA SER A 81 6.00 -20.34 -9.84
C SER A 81 5.41 -21.73 -9.61
N LEU A 82 4.08 -21.87 -9.66
CA LEU A 82 3.39 -23.14 -9.53
C LEU A 82 3.41 -23.95 -10.84
N ALA A 83 3.24 -23.27 -11.98
CA ALA A 83 3.18 -23.91 -13.29
C ALA A 83 4.56 -24.35 -13.81
N ASN A 84 5.61 -23.57 -13.54
CA ASN A 84 6.94 -23.84 -14.08
C ASN A 84 7.99 -24.08 -12.98
N LYS A 85 8.21 -25.36 -12.66
CA LYS A 85 9.17 -25.79 -11.63
C LYS A 85 10.64 -25.65 -12.08
N ASN A 86 10.89 -25.53 -13.39
CA ASN A 86 12.24 -25.41 -13.95
C ASN A 86 12.41 -24.02 -14.60
N ARG A 87 12.52 -22.99 -13.76
CA ARG A 87 12.61 -21.58 -14.19
C ARG A 87 13.98 -21.31 -14.84
N SER A 88 13.99 -20.72 -16.03
CA SER A 88 15.23 -20.29 -16.70
C SER A 88 15.91 -19.15 -15.94
N ASN A 89 17.24 -19.03 -16.05
CA ASN A 89 17.99 -17.95 -15.39
C ASN A 89 17.49 -16.54 -15.80
N ILE A 90 17.08 -16.37 -17.07
CA ILE A 90 16.56 -15.10 -17.60
C ILE A 90 15.22 -14.74 -16.93
N SER A 91 14.29 -15.71 -16.81
CA SER A 91 13.00 -15.46 -16.17
C SER A 91 13.12 -15.19 -14.67
N ALA A 92 14.07 -15.83 -13.99
CA ALA A 92 14.38 -15.54 -12.59
C ALA A 92 14.92 -14.11 -12.39
N LEU A 93 15.82 -13.66 -13.28
CA LEU A 93 16.34 -12.29 -13.25
C LEU A 93 15.24 -11.25 -13.48
N LEU A 94 14.40 -11.45 -14.50
CA LEU A 94 13.31 -10.52 -14.82
C LEU A 94 12.33 -10.38 -13.66
N ILE A 95 11.96 -11.49 -13.02
CA ILE A 95 11.08 -11.47 -11.84
C ILE A 95 11.75 -10.77 -10.67
N THR A 96 13.06 -10.94 -10.47
CA THR A 96 13.80 -10.23 -9.41
C THR A 96 13.80 -8.72 -9.63
N ILE A 97 13.95 -8.26 -10.88
CA ILE A 97 13.88 -6.84 -11.24
C ILE A 97 12.48 -6.30 -10.98
N LEU A 98 11.43 -7.04 -11.38
CA LEU A 98 10.05 -6.63 -11.13
C LEU A 98 9.70 -6.64 -9.63
N ASP A 99 10.22 -7.60 -8.86
CA ASP A 99 10.08 -7.63 -7.39
C ASP A 99 10.67 -6.33 -6.80
N LEU A 100 11.84 -5.88 -7.27
CA LEU A 100 12.44 -4.59 -6.86
C LEU A 100 11.58 -3.38 -7.25
N VAL A 101 10.99 -3.37 -8.45
CA VAL A 101 10.06 -2.31 -8.87
C VAL A 101 8.86 -2.23 -7.92
N MET A 102 8.33 -3.37 -7.46
CA MET A 102 7.24 -3.38 -6.48
C MET A 102 7.66 -2.80 -5.12
N VAL A 103 8.89 -3.06 -4.66
CA VAL A 103 9.42 -2.44 -3.43
C VAL A 103 9.37 -0.92 -3.52
N VAL A 104 9.87 -0.36 -4.62
CA VAL A 104 9.91 1.09 -4.83
C VAL A 104 8.50 1.67 -4.95
N LEU A 105 7.62 1.02 -5.73
CA LEU A 105 6.25 1.47 -5.95
C LEU A 105 5.43 1.50 -4.65
N LEU A 106 5.48 0.42 -3.86
CA LEU A 106 4.75 0.32 -2.59
C LEU A 106 5.29 1.29 -1.53
N SER A 107 6.62 1.46 -1.46
CA SER A 107 7.24 2.39 -0.50
C SER A 107 6.94 3.85 -0.84
N SER A 108 7.02 4.22 -2.13
CA SER A 108 6.71 5.57 -2.61
C SER A 108 5.25 5.94 -2.35
N SER A 109 4.32 5.06 -2.71
CA SER A 109 2.89 5.30 -2.51
C SER A 109 2.47 5.33 -1.03
N ALA A 110 3.05 4.47 -0.20
CA ALA A 110 2.87 4.52 1.25
C ALA A 110 3.43 5.82 1.84
N GLY A 111 4.62 6.26 1.41
CA GLY A 111 5.21 7.53 1.83
C GLY A 111 4.31 8.72 1.50
N ALA A 112 3.75 8.77 0.29
CA ALA A 112 2.81 9.81 -0.12
C ALA A 112 1.54 9.82 0.76
N ALA A 113 0.95 8.66 1.01
CA ALA A 113 -0.23 8.53 1.86
C ALA A 113 0.05 8.91 3.32
N ILE A 114 1.21 8.51 3.86
CA ILE A 114 1.64 8.87 5.22
C ILE A 114 1.87 10.37 5.34
N ALA A 115 2.55 11.00 4.38
CA ALA A 115 2.78 12.44 4.40
C ALA A 115 1.47 13.24 4.45
N ILE A 116 0.50 12.87 3.60
CA ILE A 116 -0.84 13.44 3.63
C ILE A 116 -1.59 13.10 4.92
N GLY A 117 -1.44 11.89 5.44
CA GLY A 117 -2.03 11.45 6.71
C GLY A 117 -1.53 12.27 7.90
N ILE A 118 -0.24 12.59 7.95
CA ILE A 118 0.37 13.44 8.98
C ILE A 118 -0.21 14.86 8.91
N ILE A 119 -0.34 15.42 7.71
CA ILE A 119 -1.01 16.72 7.52
C ILE A 119 -2.48 16.64 7.95
N GLY A 120 -3.17 15.54 7.65
CA GLY A 120 -4.55 15.29 8.10
C GLY A 120 -4.70 15.18 9.61
N TYR A 121 -3.68 14.66 10.31
CA TYR A 121 -3.69 14.49 11.76
C TYR A 121 -3.33 15.78 12.51
N HIS A 122 -2.25 16.46 12.11
CA HIS A 122 -1.77 17.66 12.79
C HIS A 122 -2.44 18.95 12.28
N GLY A 123 -2.91 18.97 11.04
CA GLY A 123 -3.29 20.19 10.34
C GLY A 123 -2.07 21.05 9.98
N ASN A 124 -2.32 22.16 9.27
CA ASN A 124 -1.33 23.20 9.00
C ASN A 124 -2.04 24.56 8.85
N SER A 125 -1.91 25.41 9.86
CA SER A 125 -2.56 26.73 9.89
C SER A 125 -2.03 27.71 8.83
N HIS A 126 -0.75 27.59 8.43
CA HIS A 126 -0.15 28.49 7.44
C HIS A 126 -0.78 28.34 6.05
N VAL A 127 -1.32 27.16 5.74
CA VAL A 127 -2.03 26.88 4.47
C VAL A 127 -3.51 26.58 4.69
N ARG A 128 -4.05 26.88 5.88
CA ARG A 128 -5.45 26.66 6.27
C ARG A 128 -5.92 25.20 6.10
N TRP A 129 -5.03 24.24 6.31
CA TRP A 129 -5.37 22.82 6.34
C TRP A 129 -5.85 22.44 7.75
N ASN A 130 -7.14 22.18 7.91
CA ASN A 130 -7.71 21.79 9.21
C ASN A 130 -7.39 20.34 9.56
N LYS A 131 -7.43 20.01 10.86
CA LYS A 131 -7.28 18.63 11.33
C LYS A 131 -8.46 17.78 10.86
N VAL A 132 -8.21 16.91 9.89
CA VAL A 132 -9.23 16.04 9.29
C VAL A 132 -9.48 14.81 10.15
N CYS A 133 -8.42 14.26 10.76
CA CYS A 133 -8.51 13.01 11.49
C CYS A 133 -9.22 13.10 12.85
N ASP A 134 -9.39 14.31 13.41
CA ASP A 134 -10.22 14.54 14.59
C ASP A 134 -11.70 14.29 14.28
N THR A 135 -12.13 14.61 13.05
CA THR A 135 -13.50 14.41 12.57
C THR A 135 -13.70 13.02 11.94
N PHE A 136 -12.75 12.60 11.09
CA PHE A 136 -12.81 11.36 10.30
C PHE A 136 -11.81 10.31 10.81
N GLY A 137 -11.90 10.02 12.11
CA GLY A 137 -10.94 9.16 12.79
C GLY A 137 -10.93 7.71 12.29
N ARG A 138 -12.06 7.16 11.84
CA ARG A 138 -12.11 5.79 11.30
C ARG A 138 -11.39 5.76 9.94
N PHE A 139 -11.70 6.72 9.07
CA PHE A 139 -11.04 6.87 7.78
C PHE A 139 -9.52 6.97 7.94
N CYS A 140 -9.04 7.86 8.82
CA CYS A 140 -7.60 8.01 9.03
C CYS A 140 -6.92 6.73 9.57
N LYS A 141 -7.58 5.97 10.45
CA LYS A 141 -7.05 4.68 10.92
C LYS A 141 -7.00 3.64 9.81
N GLN A 142 -7.99 3.61 8.92
CA GLN A 142 -8.03 2.68 7.78
C GLN A 142 -6.93 2.99 6.76
N VAL A 143 -6.73 4.26 6.42
CA VAL A 143 -5.59 4.68 5.58
C VAL A 143 -4.26 4.31 6.23
N ALA A 144 -4.07 4.60 7.52
CA ALA A 144 -2.82 4.27 8.22
C ALA A 144 -2.54 2.76 8.24
N ALA A 145 -3.57 1.95 8.51
CA ALA A 145 -3.45 0.49 8.44
C ALA A 145 -3.10 0.00 7.03
N ALA A 146 -3.74 0.57 5.99
CA ALA A 146 -3.42 0.23 4.61
C ALA A 146 -1.98 0.62 4.22
N SER A 147 -1.49 1.79 4.65
CA SER A 147 -0.11 2.20 4.44
C SER A 147 0.87 1.26 5.13
N ALA A 148 0.58 0.81 6.36
CA ALA A 148 1.39 -0.17 7.07
C ALA A 148 1.43 -1.53 6.35
N LEU A 149 0.28 -2.02 5.87
CA LEU A 149 0.21 -3.25 5.07
C LEU A 149 0.98 -3.12 3.74
N SER A 150 0.91 -1.97 3.08
CA SER A 150 1.67 -1.66 1.85
C SER A 150 3.18 -1.71 2.11
N LEU A 151 3.65 -1.12 3.21
CA LEU A 151 5.07 -1.19 3.62
C LEU A 151 5.50 -2.62 3.99
N ALA A 152 4.65 -3.37 4.69
CA ALA A 152 4.92 -4.78 4.97
C ALA A 152 5.03 -5.59 3.65
N GLY A 153 4.17 -5.32 2.68
CA GLY A 153 4.27 -5.88 1.33
C GLY A 153 5.60 -5.53 0.65
N ALA A 154 6.04 -4.27 0.73
CA ALA A 154 7.34 -3.84 0.21
C ALA A 154 8.51 -4.61 0.85
N ILE A 155 8.47 -4.81 2.18
CA ILE A 155 9.49 -5.60 2.89
C ILE A 155 9.48 -7.06 2.39
N VAL A 156 8.30 -7.65 2.17
CA VAL A 156 8.20 -9.02 1.65
C VAL A 156 8.79 -9.14 0.24
N PHE A 157 8.51 -8.19 -0.66
CA PHE A 157 9.15 -8.17 -1.99
C PHE A 157 10.67 -7.95 -1.89
N MET A 158 11.14 -7.15 -0.94
CA MET A 158 12.58 -6.98 -0.69
C MET A 158 13.23 -8.31 -0.23
N LEU A 159 12.57 -9.04 0.67
CA LEU A 159 13.05 -10.36 1.11
C LEU A 159 13.11 -11.36 -0.04
N LEU A 160 12.16 -11.32 -0.98
CA LEU A 160 12.20 -12.12 -2.21
C LEU A 160 13.45 -11.79 -3.05
N VAL A 161 13.74 -10.50 -3.27
CA VAL A 161 14.94 -10.06 -3.99
C VAL A 161 16.21 -10.59 -3.31
N ILE A 162 16.33 -10.41 -1.99
CA ILE A 162 17.48 -10.87 -1.22
C ILE A 162 17.64 -12.39 -1.32
N LEU A 163 16.55 -13.15 -1.18
CA LEU A 163 16.57 -14.61 -1.26
C LEU A 163 17.10 -15.10 -2.60
N VAL A 164 16.65 -14.50 -3.71
CA VAL A 164 17.10 -14.88 -5.06
C VAL A 164 18.56 -14.51 -5.27
N VAL A 165 18.96 -13.28 -4.91
CA VAL A 165 20.34 -12.80 -5.09
C VAL A 165 21.34 -13.65 -4.30
N VAL A 166 21.05 -13.93 -3.02
CA VAL A 166 21.90 -14.80 -2.19
C VAL A 166 21.93 -16.23 -2.75
N GLY A 167 20.81 -16.72 -3.29
CA GLY A 167 20.74 -18.02 -3.97
C GLY A 167 21.63 -18.10 -5.22
N LEU A 168 21.73 -17.01 -5.98
CA LEU A 168 22.62 -16.91 -7.14
C LEU A 168 24.10 -16.90 -6.74
N GLN A 169 24.47 -16.18 -5.68
CA GLN A 169 25.86 -16.14 -5.20
C GLN A 169 26.37 -17.49 -4.69
N LYS A 170 25.49 -18.36 -4.19
CA LYS A 170 25.86 -19.68 -3.67
C LYS A 170 25.97 -20.77 -4.74
N ARG A 171 25.70 -20.49 -6.02
CA ARG A 171 25.87 -21.49 -7.08
C ARG A 171 27.37 -21.62 -7.42
N PRO A 172 27.97 -22.83 -7.30
CA PRO A 172 29.34 -23.04 -7.79
C PRO A 172 29.40 -22.76 -9.30
N LYS A 173 30.50 -22.15 -9.74
CA LYS A 173 30.77 -21.88 -11.16
C LYS A 173 30.84 -23.17 -11.97
#